data_AF-A0A3A5AW25-F1
#
_entry.id   AF-A0A3A5AW25-F1
#
_cell.length_a   1.000
_cell.length_b   1.000
_cell.length_c   1.000
_cell.angle_alpha   90.00
_cell.angle_beta   90.00
_cell.angle_gamma   90.00
#
_symmetry.space_group_name_H-M   'P 1'
#
loop_
_entity.id
_entity.type
_entity.pdbx_description
1 polymer ?
#
loop_
_entity_poly.entity_id
_entity_poly.type
_entity_poly.pdbx_seq_one_letter_code
_entity_poly.pdbx_strand_id
1 'polypeptide(L)'
;MRSEKDRTMRWIYGITMAVMAFTGFGQLPIFKRYYISAIPGMAWSSDFYITLFIHYLGAILLTGLLAYAVTDHALARRRFARLTASGYVRALLLAGILGTGVFRVLKDLPAVDFSPVFTRVIDVSHLVLMVAYGAAALLFWRMKSAWVVEEVPVRRNALVSSVVSR
;
A
#
# COMPACT_ATOMS: atom_id res chain seq x y z
N MET A 1 15.49 18.65 4.70
CA MET A 1 15.95 17.24 4.71
C MET A 1 14.91 16.21 5.18
N ARG A 2 14.55 16.07 6.48
CA ARG A 2 13.58 15.03 6.92
C ARG A 2 12.17 15.24 6.32
N SER A 3 11.69 16.48 6.32
CA SER A 3 10.36 16.81 5.75
C SER A 3 10.26 16.61 4.23
N GLU A 4 11.35 16.85 3.49
CA GLU A 4 11.44 16.62 2.05
C GLU A 4 11.46 15.14 1.73
N LYS A 5 12.28 14.35 2.43
CA LYS A 5 12.29 12.88 2.31
C LYS A 5 10.88 12.32 2.60
N ASP A 6 10.22 12.81 3.64
CA ASP A 6 8.87 12.38 3.99
C ASP A 6 7.83 12.81 2.93
N ARG A 7 8.02 13.96 2.28
CA ARG A 7 7.17 14.41 1.17
C ARG A 7 7.38 13.55 -0.07
N THR A 8 8.63 13.28 -0.44
CA THR A 8 8.98 12.43 -1.57
C THR A 8 8.44 11.02 -1.39
N MET A 9 8.61 10.41 -0.20
CA MET A 9 8.08 9.08 0.08
C MET A 9 6.55 9.02 -0.01
N ARG A 10 5.85 10.07 0.44
CA ARG A 10 4.39 10.18 0.29
C ARG A 10 3.97 10.23 -1.18
N TRP A 11 4.68 10.99 -2.02
CA TRP A 11 4.41 11.05 -3.45
C TRP A 11 4.71 9.73 -4.16
N ILE A 12 5.87 9.12 -3.90
CA ILE A 12 6.23 7.82 -4.47
C ILE A 12 5.17 6.79 -4.11
N TYR A 13 4.78 6.72 -2.84
CA TYR A 13 3.72 5.82 -2.38
C TYR A 13 2.38 6.11 -3.06
N GLY A 14 1.94 7.38 -3.09
CA GLY A 14 0.67 7.77 -3.69
C GLY A 14 0.59 7.47 -5.19
N ILE A 15 1.65 7.79 -5.94
CA ILE A 15 1.76 7.48 -7.38
C ILE A 15 1.77 5.97 -7.59
N THR A 16 2.54 5.23 -6.79
CA THR A 16 2.57 3.75 -6.86
C THR A 16 1.16 3.19 -6.68
N MET A 17 0.42 3.63 -5.65
CA MET A 17 -0.95 3.18 -5.42
C MET A 17 -1.89 3.54 -6.58
N ALA A 18 -1.75 4.72 -7.18
CA ALA A 18 -2.56 5.13 -8.33
C ALA A 18 -2.27 4.26 -9.57
N VAL A 19 -0.99 4.00 -9.87
CA VAL A 19 -0.58 3.11 -10.98
C VAL A 19 -1.07 1.69 -10.73
N MET A 20 -0.94 1.18 -9.51
CA MET A 20 -1.41 -0.15 -9.13
C MET A 20 -2.93 -0.28 -9.30
N ALA A 21 -3.70 0.71 -8.83
CA ALA A 21 -5.15 0.72 -9.02
C ALA A 21 -5.52 0.77 -10.51
N PHE A 22 -4.91 1.68 -11.28
CA PHE A 22 -5.20 1.84 -12.70
C PHE A 22 -4.90 0.56 -13.50
N THR A 23 -3.72 -0.02 -13.31
CA THR A 23 -3.31 -1.24 -14.04
C THR A 23 -4.06 -2.48 -13.56
N GLY A 24 -4.39 -2.58 -12.26
CA GLY A 24 -5.20 -3.67 -11.73
C GLY A 24 -6.62 -3.66 -12.30
N PHE A 25 -7.21 -2.47 -12.45
CA PHE A 25 -8.48 -2.30 -13.16
C PHE A 25 -8.35 -2.56 -14.67
N GLY A 26 -7.24 -2.21 -15.30
CA GLY A 26 -6.95 -2.48 -16.71
C GLY A 26 -6.80 -3.96 -17.05
N GLN A 27 -6.42 -4.81 -16.09
CA GLN A 27 -6.43 -6.27 -16.24
C GLN A 27 -7.85 -6.85 -16.28
N LEU A 28 -8.87 -6.09 -15.85
CA LEU A 28 -10.27 -6.45 -16.02
C LEU A 28 -10.78 -5.91 -17.36
N PRO A 29 -11.78 -6.55 -18.00
CA PRO A 29 -12.32 -6.10 -19.29
C PRO A 29 -13.19 -4.84 -19.18
N ILE A 30 -12.93 -3.94 -18.23
CA ILE A 30 -13.73 -2.74 -17.96
C ILE A 30 -13.27 -1.52 -18.77
N PHE A 31 -11.96 -1.37 -19.05
CA PHE A 31 -11.47 -0.20 -19.80
C PHE A 31 -11.94 -0.19 -21.25
N LYS A 32 -12.04 -1.37 -21.86
CA LYS A 32 -12.66 -1.51 -23.19
C LYS A 32 -14.17 -1.26 -23.12
N ARG A 33 -14.85 -1.78 -22.09
CA ARG A 33 -16.31 -1.63 -21.91
C ARG A 33 -16.75 -0.19 -21.71
N TYR A 34 -15.92 0.63 -21.06
CA TYR A 34 -16.20 2.02 -20.75
C TYR A 34 -15.36 3.01 -21.57
N TYR A 35 -14.86 2.58 -22.75
CA TYR A 35 -14.18 3.42 -23.73
C TYR A 35 -12.91 4.14 -23.26
N ILE A 36 -12.30 3.72 -22.15
CA ILE A 36 -11.02 4.27 -21.67
C ILE A 36 -9.92 4.04 -22.72
N SER A 37 -9.92 2.85 -23.34
CA SER A 37 -8.96 2.52 -24.39
C SER A 37 -9.19 3.25 -25.71
N ALA A 38 -10.34 3.93 -25.88
CA ALA A 38 -10.65 4.75 -27.05
C ALA A 38 -10.13 6.20 -26.90
N ILE A 39 -9.67 6.59 -25.72
CA ILE A 39 -9.02 7.89 -25.51
C ILE A 39 -7.70 7.90 -26.30
N PRO A 40 -7.39 8.96 -27.07
CA PRO A 40 -6.13 9.06 -27.81
C PRO A 40 -4.91 8.80 -26.89
N GLY A 41 -4.05 7.87 -27.29
CA GLY A 41 -2.86 7.46 -26.52
C GLY A 41 -3.12 6.40 -25.42
N MET A 42 -4.36 5.97 -25.20
CA MET A 42 -4.72 5.03 -24.12
C MET A 42 -5.06 3.61 -24.59
N ALA A 43 -4.82 3.27 -25.86
CA ALA A 43 -5.12 1.93 -26.39
C ALA A 43 -4.47 0.79 -25.57
N TRP A 44 -3.24 1.01 -25.10
CA TRP A 44 -2.47 0.08 -24.27
C TRP A 44 -3.16 -0.26 -22.94
N SER A 45 -4.02 0.62 -22.41
CA SER A 45 -4.63 0.44 -21.09
C SER A 45 -5.60 -0.75 -21.02
N SER A 46 -6.06 -1.26 -22.17
CA SER A 46 -6.87 -2.48 -22.26
C SER A 46 -6.08 -3.72 -22.71
N ASP A 47 -4.78 -3.59 -22.94
CA ASP A 47 -3.90 -4.73 -23.23
C ASP A 47 -3.51 -5.41 -21.92
N PHE A 48 -3.90 -6.69 -21.79
CA PHE A 48 -3.68 -7.46 -20.57
C PHE A 48 -2.19 -7.62 -20.25
N TYR A 49 -1.33 -7.88 -21.24
CA TYR A 49 0.09 -8.13 -20.99
C TYR A 49 0.83 -6.84 -20.63
N ILE A 50 0.50 -5.72 -21.26
CA ILE A 50 1.07 -4.42 -20.91
C ILE A 50 0.65 -4.02 -19.49
N THR A 51 -0.64 -4.12 -19.17
CA THR A 51 -1.14 -3.79 -17.84
C THR A 51 -0.60 -4.74 -16.77
N LEU A 52 -0.46 -6.04 -17.07
CA LEU A 52 0.18 -7.02 -16.19
C LEU A 52 1.63 -6.67 -15.89
N PHE A 53 2.42 -6.37 -16.93
CA PHE A 53 3.83 -6.01 -16.77
C PHE A 53 4.00 -4.77 -15.88
N ILE A 54 3.26 -3.69 -16.16
CA ILE A 54 3.33 -2.46 -15.36
C ILE A 54 2.86 -2.72 -13.92
N HIS A 55 1.81 -3.53 -13.74
CA HIS A 55 1.31 -3.89 -12.41
C HIS A 55 2.34 -4.67 -11.61
N TYR A 56 3.08 -5.60 -12.24
CA TYR A 56 4.16 -6.34 -11.59
C TYR A 56 5.32 -5.42 -11.17
N LEU A 57 5.71 -4.46 -12.01
CA LEU A 57 6.71 -3.45 -11.63
C LEU A 57 6.25 -2.61 -10.43
N GLY A 58 4.98 -2.19 -10.45
CA GLY A 58 4.37 -1.49 -9.32
C GLY A 58 4.29 -2.35 -8.06
N ALA A 59 4.00 -3.66 -8.19
CA ALA A 59 3.95 -4.59 -7.08
C ALA A 59 5.32 -4.79 -6.42
N ILE A 60 6.39 -4.88 -7.22
CA ILE A 60 7.78 -4.94 -6.73
C ILE A 60 8.10 -3.66 -5.94
N LEU A 61 7.81 -2.48 -6.51
CA LEU A 61 8.06 -1.20 -5.85
C LEU A 61 7.24 -1.07 -4.56
N LEU A 62 5.94 -1.37 -4.59
CA LEU A 62 5.07 -1.32 -3.42
C LEU A 62 5.56 -2.25 -2.31
N THR A 63 5.97 -3.48 -2.66
CA THR A 63 6.55 -4.43 -1.71
C THR A 63 7.82 -3.88 -1.09
N GLY A 64 8.70 -3.26 -1.88
CA GLY A 64 9.90 -2.59 -1.38
C GLY A 64 9.59 -1.41 -0.44
N LEU A 65 8.60 -0.58 -0.77
CA LEU A 65 8.16 0.52 0.09
C LEU A 65 7.58 0.02 1.41
N LEU A 66 6.81 -1.07 1.39
CA LEU A 66 6.26 -1.67 2.59
C LEU A 66 7.35 -2.33 3.44
N ALA A 67 8.28 -3.06 2.83
CA ALA A 67 9.44 -3.61 3.52
C ALA A 67 10.28 -2.51 4.18
N TYR A 68 10.52 -1.39 3.47
CA TYR A 68 11.18 -0.22 4.02
C TYR A 68 10.39 0.37 5.21
N ALA A 69 9.09 0.60 5.06
CA ALA A 69 8.27 1.19 6.11
C ALA A 69 8.20 0.32 7.37
N VAL A 70 8.08 -1.00 7.21
CA VAL A 70 8.08 -1.98 8.31
C VAL A 70 9.44 -2.00 9.00
N THR A 71 10.53 -2.07 8.23
CA THR A 71 11.89 -2.12 8.77
C THR A 71 12.26 -0.83 9.51
N ASP A 72 11.96 0.32 8.91
CA ASP A 72 12.17 1.64 9.52
C ASP A 72 11.35 1.79 10.80
N HIS A 73 10.09 1.34 10.79
CA HIS A 73 9.29 1.33 12.02
C HIS A 73 9.87 0.41 13.09
N ALA A 74 10.19 -0.85 12.75
CA ALA A 74 10.68 -1.85 13.69
C ALA A 74 12.05 -1.49 14.30
N LEU A 75 12.98 -0.97 13.49
CA LEU A 75 14.34 -0.69 13.93
C LEU A 75 14.50 0.70 14.53
N ALA A 76 13.85 1.72 13.96
CA ALA A 76 14.12 3.11 14.32
C ALA A 76 12.98 3.78 15.09
N ARG A 77 11.71 3.42 14.85
CA ARG A 77 10.57 4.21 15.37
C ARG A 77 9.68 3.53 16.40
N ARG A 78 9.75 2.20 16.56
CA ARG A 78 8.84 1.42 17.42
C ARG A 78 8.75 1.90 18.88
N ARG A 79 9.78 2.59 19.37
CA ARG A 79 9.86 3.09 20.76
C ARG A 79 9.06 4.37 20.99
N PHE A 80 8.83 5.16 19.95
CA PHE A 80 8.20 6.49 20.05
C PHE A 80 7.08 6.70 19.03
N ALA A 81 6.79 5.71 18.19
CA ALA A 81 5.77 5.79 17.16
C ALA A 81 4.91 4.53 17.24
N ARG A 82 3.60 4.70 17.44
CA ARG A 82 2.65 3.59 17.59
C ARG A 82 1.65 3.59 16.45
N LEU A 83 1.36 2.40 15.91
CA LEU A 83 0.31 2.23 14.90
C LEU A 83 -1.06 2.60 15.50
N THR A 84 -1.82 3.40 14.77
CA THR A 84 -3.21 3.70 15.12
C THR A 84 -4.11 2.54 14.70
N ALA A 85 -5.36 2.50 15.19
CA ALA A 85 -6.36 1.56 14.70
C ALA A 85 -6.50 1.60 13.16
N SER A 86 -6.51 2.81 12.59
CA SER A 86 -6.55 2.99 11.13
C SER A 86 -5.28 2.51 10.41
N GLY A 87 -4.13 2.56 11.09
CA GLY A 87 -2.87 2.00 10.61
C GLY A 87 -2.91 0.47 10.57
N TYR A 88 -3.43 -0.17 11.63
CA TYR A 88 -3.61 -1.62 11.67
C TYR A 88 -4.57 -2.13 10.59
N VAL A 89 -5.72 -1.47 10.42
CA VAL A 89 -6.70 -1.85 9.37
C VAL A 89 -6.04 -1.81 7.98
N ARG A 90 -5.37 -0.70 7.66
CA ARG A 90 -4.70 -0.53 6.37
C ARG A 90 -3.54 -1.50 6.18
N ALA A 91 -2.76 -1.78 7.23
CA ALA A 91 -1.67 -2.75 7.18
C ALA A 91 -2.19 -4.17 6.95
N LEU A 92 -3.28 -4.57 7.63
CA LEU A 92 -3.88 -5.90 7.45
C LEU A 92 -4.43 -6.09 6.03
N LEU A 93 -5.13 -5.08 5.50
CA LEU A 93 -5.63 -5.10 4.13
C LEU A 93 -4.48 -5.21 3.11
N LEU A 94 -3.41 -4.42 3.26
CA LEU A 94 -2.23 -4.52 2.40
C LEU A 94 -1.54 -5.87 2.50
N ALA A 95 -1.44 -6.45 3.70
CA ALA A 95 -0.89 -7.79 3.87
C ALA A 95 -1.73 -8.85 3.12
N GLY A 96 -3.05 -8.75 3.19
CA GLY A 96 -3.96 -9.61 2.42
C GLY A 96 -3.80 -9.43 0.90
N ILE A 97 -3.68 -8.18 0.43
CA ILE A 97 -3.46 -7.86 -0.99
C ILE A 97 -2.13 -8.47 -1.45
N LEU A 98 -1.04 -8.29 -0.69
CA LEU A 98 0.26 -8.87 -1.01
C LEU A 98 0.18 -10.39 -1.05
N GLY A 99 -0.42 -11.02 -0.03
CA GLY A 99 -0.55 -12.49 0.04
C GLY A 99 -1.30 -13.05 -1.16
N THR A 100 -2.49 -12.51 -1.45
CA THR A 100 -3.28 -12.92 -2.63
C THR A 100 -2.57 -12.58 -3.94
N GLY A 101 -1.83 -11.46 -3.99
CA GLY A 101 -1.03 -11.06 -5.15
C GLY A 101 0.11 -12.05 -5.44
N VAL A 102 0.79 -12.58 -4.42
CA VAL A 102 1.78 -13.64 -4.58
C VAL A 102 1.15 -14.87 -5.24
N PHE A 103 -0.02 -15.32 -4.78
CA PHE A 103 -0.72 -16.44 -5.42
C PHE A 103 -1.12 -16.13 -6.87
N ARG A 104 -1.50 -14.89 -7.17
CA ARG A 104 -1.76 -14.45 -8.55
C ARG A 104 -0.53 -14.50 -9.45
N VAL A 105 0.66 -14.24 -8.91
CA VAL A 105 1.91 -14.41 -9.66
C VAL A 105 2.24 -15.89 -9.82
N LEU A 106 2.09 -16.68 -8.75
CA LEU A 106 2.39 -18.10 -8.77
C LEU A 106 1.56 -18.86 -9.80
N LYS A 107 0.26 -18.57 -9.93
CA LYS A 107 -0.61 -19.22 -10.93
C LYS A 107 -0.23 -18.93 -12.39
N ASP A 108 0.61 -17.90 -12.63
CA ASP A 108 1.06 -17.52 -13.96
C ASP A 108 2.39 -18.24 -14.31
N LEU A 109 2.97 -19.01 -13.39
CA LEU A 109 4.18 -19.81 -13.63
C LEU A 109 3.83 -21.16 -14.27
N PRO A 110 4.61 -21.64 -15.27
CA PRO A 110 4.29 -22.85 -16.02
C PRO A 110 4.36 -24.15 -15.22
N ALA A 111 4.98 -24.13 -14.03
CA ALA A 111 5.15 -25.29 -13.15
C ALA A 111 4.16 -25.32 -11.98
N VAL A 112 3.23 -24.36 -11.91
CA VAL A 112 2.31 -24.20 -10.78
C VAL A 112 0.87 -24.27 -11.27
N ASP A 113 0.24 -25.42 -11.05
CA ASP A 113 -1.17 -25.63 -11.39
C ASP A 113 -2.04 -25.58 -10.13
N PHE A 114 -2.85 -24.54 -10.00
CA PHE A 114 -3.88 -24.46 -8.96
C PHE A 114 -5.24 -24.93 -9.48
N SER A 115 -6.08 -25.46 -8.58
CA SER A 115 -7.45 -25.82 -8.92
C SER A 115 -8.26 -24.59 -9.42
N PRO A 116 -9.23 -24.77 -10.32
CA PRO A 116 -10.06 -23.66 -10.81
C PRO A 116 -10.80 -22.91 -9.71
N VAL A 117 -11.23 -23.62 -8.65
CA VAL A 117 -11.91 -23.02 -7.50
C VAL A 117 -10.95 -22.15 -6.71
N PHE A 118 -9.74 -22.64 -6.43
CA PHE A 118 -8.72 -21.88 -5.72
C PHE A 118 -8.35 -20.61 -6.48
N THR A 119 -8.08 -20.70 -7.78
CA THR A 119 -7.77 -19.54 -8.63
C THR A 119 -8.86 -18.48 -8.56
N ARG A 120 -10.13 -18.89 -8.68
CA ARG A 120 -11.27 -17.97 -8.58
C ARG A 120 -11.35 -17.31 -7.21
N VAL A 121 -11.16 -18.06 -6.13
CA VAL A 121 -11.16 -17.53 -4.76
C VAL A 121 -10.05 -16.50 -4.59
N ILE A 122 -8.84 -16.79 -5.07
CA ILE A 122 -7.71 -15.85 -5.02
C ILE A 122 -8.01 -14.58 -5.82
N ASP A 123 -8.52 -14.71 -7.05
CA ASP A 123 -8.80 -13.55 -7.91
C ASP A 123 -9.89 -12.65 -7.33
N VAL A 124 -10.98 -13.23 -6.84
CA VAL A 124 -12.08 -12.47 -6.21
C VAL A 124 -11.60 -11.87 -4.89
N SER A 125 -10.85 -12.61 -4.08
CA SER A 125 -10.33 -12.10 -2.80
C SER A 125 -9.39 -10.93 -3.03
N HIS A 126 -8.48 -11.01 -4.00
CA HIS A 126 -7.57 -9.93 -4.34
C HIS A 126 -8.34 -8.68 -4.77
N LEU A 127 -9.38 -8.83 -5.60
CA LEU A 127 -10.26 -7.74 -6.01
C LEU A 127 -11.02 -7.10 -4.83
N VAL A 128 -11.64 -7.91 -3.97
CA VAL A 128 -12.37 -7.42 -2.80
C VAL A 128 -11.43 -6.68 -1.86
N LEU A 129 -10.22 -7.21 -1.62
CA LEU A 129 -9.23 -6.60 -0.74
C LEU A 129 -8.73 -5.25 -1.29
N MET A 130 -8.47 -5.12 -2.61
CA MET A 130 -8.07 -3.83 -3.18
C MET A 130 -9.17 -2.77 -3.09
N VAL A 131 -10.44 -3.17 -3.30
CA VAL A 131 -11.58 -2.25 -3.17
C VAL A 131 -11.78 -1.84 -1.71
N ALA A 132 -11.69 -2.80 -0.78
CA ALA A 132 -11.77 -2.53 0.66
C ALA A 132 -10.63 -1.61 1.13
N TYR A 133 -9.42 -1.82 0.63
CA TYR A 133 -8.29 -0.93 0.91
C TYR A 133 -8.52 0.49 0.39
N GLY A 134 -8.98 0.63 -0.86
CA GLY A 134 -9.32 1.94 -1.44
C GLY A 134 -10.40 2.66 -0.63
N ALA A 135 -11.47 1.97 -0.26
CA ALA A 135 -12.55 2.52 0.57
C ALA A 135 -12.04 2.94 1.97
N ALA A 136 -11.25 2.09 2.63
CA ALA A 136 -10.63 2.40 3.91
C ALA A 136 -9.69 3.62 3.81
N ALA A 137 -8.88 3.69 2.77
CA ALA A 137 -7.96 4.81 2.54
C ALA A 137 -8.72 6.13 2.36
N LEU A 138 -9.81 6.14 1.58
CA LEU A 138 -10.66 7.31 1.39
C LEU A 138 -11.37 7.73 2.69
N LEU A 139 -11.93 6.77 3.42
CA LEU A 139 -12.56 7.02 4.72
C LEU A 139 -11.57 7.64 5.71
N PHE A 140 -10.39 7.04 5.88
CA PHE A 140 -9.39 7.54 6.81
C PHE A 140 -8.76 8.86 6.36
N TRP A 141 -8.65 9.11 5.06
CA TRP A 141 -8.29 10.43 4.54
C TRP A 141 -9.32 11.49 4.95
N ARG A 142 -10.62 11.19 4.78
CA ARG A 142 -11.72 12.08 5.18
C ARG A 142 -11.79 12.33 6.69
N MET A 143 -11.44 11.32 7.49
CA MET A 143 -11.35 11.42 8.96
C MET A 143 -10.01 11.98 9.45
N LYS A 144 -9.09 12.33 8.55
CA LYS A 144 -7.73 12.80 8.86
C LYS A 144 -6.97 11.83 9.79
N SER A 145 -7.25 10.53 9.70
CA SER A 145 -6.65 9.51 10.55
C SER A 145 -5.24 9.16 10.07
N ALA A 146 -4.25 9.36 10.94
CA ALA A 146 -2.86 9.04 10.66
C ALA A 146 -2.57 7.53 10.77
N TRP A 147 -1.56 7.05 10.05
CA TRP A 147 -1.07 5.67 10.17
C TRP A 147 -0.43 5.40 11.53
N VAL A 148 0.32 6.38 12.02
CA VAL A 148 1.14 6.29 13.24
C VAL A 148 0.94 7.58 14.03
N VAL A 149 0.91 7.46 15.35
CA VAL A 149 1.00 8.58 16.28
C VAL A 149 2.37 8.53 16.93
N GLU A 150 3.11 9.64 16.87
CA GLU A 150 4.39 9.78 17.56
C GLU A 150 4.13 10.28 18.98
N GLU A 151 4.55 9.50 19.98
CA GLU A 151 4.62 9.95 21.36
C GLU A 151 5.89 10.78 21.47
N VAL A 152 5.74 12.11 21.54
CA VAL A 152 6.87 13.01 21.79
C VAL A 152 7.48 12.60 23.14
N PRO A 153 8.77 12.23 23.22
CA PRO A 153 9.40 12.07 24.51
C PRO A 153 9.36 13.43 25.18
N VAL A 154 8.48 13.59 26.18
CA VAL A 154 8.50 14.75 27.07
C VAL A 154 9.92 14.79 27.60
N ARG A 155 10.70 15.78 27.16
CA ARG A 155 11.97 16.11 27.77
C ARG A 155 11.60 16.46 29.21
N ARG A 156 11.68 15.50 30.14
CA ARG A 156 11.56 15.77 31.57
C ARG A 156 12.69 16.75 31.84
N ASN A 157 12.35 18.02 31.91
CA ASN A 157 13.29 19.05 32.30
C ASN A 157 13.87 18.61 33.63
N ALA A 158 15.18 18.42 33.67
CA ALA A 158 15.95 18.42 34.90
C ALA A 158 15.83 19.83 35.50
N LEU A 159 14.71 20.07 36.19
CA LEU A 159 14.45 21.26 37.01
C LEU A 159 14.02 20.79 38.40
N VAL A 160 14.78 19.87 38.98
CA VAL A 160 14.72 19.55 40.41
C VAL A 160 16.14 19.20 40.87
N SER A 161 17.08 20.16 40.88
CA SER A 161 18.27 20.02 41.75
C SER A 161 19.05 21.33 42.02
N SER A 162 18.42 22.51 42.08
CA SER A 162 19.14 23.73 42.53
C SER A 162 18.40 24.60 43.54
N VAL A 163 17.31 24.11 44.17
CA VAL A 163 16.60 24.86 45.22
C VAL A 163 16.91 24.35 46.65
N VAL A 164 17.78 23.35 46.80
CA VAL A 164 18.20 22.85 48.12
C VAL A 164 19.72 22.96 48.27
N SER A 165 20.22 24.18 48.37
CA SER A 165 21.40 24.53 49.17
C SER A 165 21.34 26.03 49.46
N ARG A 166 20.51 26.38 50.44
CA ARG A 166 20.71 27.58 51.26
C ARG A 166 21.53 27.17 52.48
#